data_AF-A0A1T5DYT2-F1
#
_entry.id   AF-A0A1T5DYT2-F1
#
_cell.length_a   1.000
_cell.length_b   1.000
_cell.length_c   1.000
_cell.angle_alpha   90.00
_cell.angle_beta   90.00
_cell.angle_gamma   90.00
#
_symmetry.space_group_name_H-M   'P 1'
#
loop_
_entity.id
_entity.type
_entity.pdbx_description
1 polymer ?
#
loop_
_entity_poly.entity_id
_entity_poly.type
_entity_poly.pdbx_seq_one_letter_code
_entity_poly.pdbx_strand_id
1 'polypeptide(L)'
;MTALIIIGIILVILAFFGLGYYTWSFAKEKYDHNIFGIGVIIRGIASLFCLTFAVMLNTGDGSIIVWIVAAGILWLWTFFATWTRSNIFIALFSLIYQLFAVLFVLKAYDSVKRRLS
;
A
#
# COMPACT_ATOMS: atom_id res chain seq x y z
N MET A 1 -4.63 32.45 -4.80
CA MET A 1 -4.92 31.04 -5.19
C MET A 1 -4.00 30.04 -4.51
N THR A 2 -2.67 30.25 -4.53
CA THR A 2 -1.69 29.27 -4.01
C THR A 2 -1.90 28.88 -2.55
N ALA A 3 -2.23 29.84 -1.67
CA ALA A 3 -2.45 29.55 -0.24
C ALA A 3 -3.66 28.65 0.04
N LEU A 4 -4.79 28.86 -0.66
CA LEU A 4 -5.99 28.03 -0.52
C LEU A 4 -5.75 26.58 -1.02
N ILE A 5 -4.96 26.43 -2.08
CA ILE A 5 -4.57 25.11 -2.60
C ILE A 5 -3.70 24.35 -1.58
N ILE A 6 -2.72 25.03 -0.98
CA ILE A 6 -1.85 24.44 0.06
C ILE A 6 -2.67 23.99 1.27
N ILE A 7 -3.59 24.84 1.76
CA ILE A 7 -4.49 24.49 2.87
C ILE A 7 -5.35 23.28 2.51
N GLY A 8 -5.90 23.24 1.29
CA GLY A 8 -6.69 22.10 0.81
C GLY A 8 -5.90 20.79 0.82
N ILE A 9 -4.65 20.80 0.34
CA ILE A 9 -3.77 19.62 0.36
C ILE A 9 -3.50 19.16 1.80
N ILE A 10 -3.20 20.09 2.70
CA ILE A 10 -2.95 19.78 4.11
C ILE A 10 -4.19 19.14 4.74
N LEU A 11 -5.38 19.67 4.50
CA LEU A 11 -6.63 19.12 5.03
C LEU A 11 -6.90 17.70 4.51
N VAL A 12 -6.64 17.43 3.23
CA VAL A 12 -6.78 16.08 2.66
C VAL A 12 -5.79 15.11 3.30
N ILE A 13 -4.53 15.53 3.51
CA ILE A 13 -3.51 14.71 4.18
C ILE A 13 -3.94 14.41 5.62
N LEU A 14 -4.38 15.42 6.38
CA LEU A 14 -4.87 15.23 7.75
C LEU A 14 -6.10 14.32 7.81
N ALA A 15 -7.05 14.48 6.88
CA ALA A 15 -8.21 13.62 6.79
C ALA A 15 -7.82 12.17 6.46
N PHE A 16 -6.85 11.97 5.56
CA PHE A 16 -6.34 10.65 5.22
C PHE A 16 -5.67 9.97 6.41
N PHE A 17 -4.78 10.66 7.13
CA PHE A 17 -4.17 10.09 8.35
C PHE A 17 -5.20 9.86 9.46
N GLY A 18 -6.16 10.77 9.63
CA GLY A 18 -7.24 10.63 10.60
C GLY A 18 -8.12 9.41 10.31
N LEU A 19 -8.52 9.21 9.05
CA LEU A 19 -9.28 8.04 8.62
C LEU A 19 -8.48 6.75 8.81
N GLY A 20 -7.18 6.77 8.53
CA GLY A 20 -6.31 5.59 8.66
C GLY A 20 -6.16 5.18 10.12
N TYR A 21 -5.95 6.15 11.00
CA TYR A 21 -5.93 5.93 12.44
C TYR A 21 -7.28 5.41 12.95
N TYR A 22 -8.39 6.01 12.51
CA TYR A 22 -9.74 5.59 12.90
C TYR A 22 -10.02 4.14 12.47
N THR A 23 -9.73 3.78 11.22
CA THR A 23 -9.92 2.41 10.73
C THR A 23 -9.04 1.41 11.46
N TRP A 24 -7.79 1.79 11.77
CA TRP A 24 -6.91 0.95 12.57
C TRP A 24 -7.39 0.76 14.00
N SER A 25 -7.77 1.85 14.68
CA SER A 25 -8.28 1.79 16.06
C SER A 25 -9.53 0.95 16.13
N PHE A 26 -10.47 1.15 15.22
CA PHE A 26 -11.71 0.38 15.14
C PHE A 26 -11.45 -1.10 14.84
N ALA A 27 -10.52 -1.41 13.92
CA ALA A 27 -10.16 -2.79 13.62
C ALA A 27 -9.52 -3.50 14.83
N LYS A 28 -8.66 -2.80 15.56
CA LYS A 28 -8.01 -3.32 16.75
C LYS A 28 -8.98 -3.53 17.91
N GLU A 29 -9.85 -2.56 18.17
CA GLU A 29 -10.79 -2.62 19.29
C GLU A 29 -11.92 -3.64 19.06
N LYS A 30 -12.49 -3.67 17.85
CA LYS A 30 -13.67 -4.51 17.55
C LYS A 30 -13.31 -5.93 17.11
N TYR A 31 -12.17 -6.10 16.45
CA TYR A 31 -11.80 -7.37 15.81
C TYR A 31 -10.46 -7.95 16.31
N ASP A 32 -9.81 -7.32 17.30
CA ASP A 32 -8.46 -7.67 17.78
C ASP A 32 -7.45 -7.85 16.64
N HIS A 33 -7.64 -7.10 15.55
CA HIS A 33 -6.89 -7.27 14.33
C HIS A 33 -6.09 -6.02 14.00
N ASN A 34 -4.75 -6.16 13.98
CA ASN A 34 -3.88 -5.11 13.49
C ASN A 34 -3.80 -5.14 11.95
N ILE A 35 -4.54 -4.22 11.31
CA ILE A 35 -4.57 -4.06 9.85
C ILE A 35 -3.22 -3.61 9.26
N PHE A 36 -2.34 -3.06 10.10
CA PHE A 36 -0.95 -2.72 9.74
C PHE A 36 0.05 -3.72 10.34
N GLY A 37 -0.38 -4.96 10.59
CA GLY A 37 0.47 -6.00 11.15
C GLY A 37 1.62 -6.42 10.23
N ILE A 38 2.62 -7.08 10.80
CA ILE A 38 3.84 -7.48 10.08
C ILE A 38 3.56 -8.35 8.85
N GLY A 39 2.54 -9.22 8.91
CA GLY A 39 2.14 -10.06 7.78
C GLY A 39 1.61 -9.26 6.58
N VAL A 40 0.93 -8.15 6.83
CA VAL A 40 0.45 -7.22 5.79
C VAL A 40 1.66 -6.51 5.16
N ILE A 41 2.59 -6.03 5.98
CA ILE A 41 3.81 -5.36 5.53
C ILE A 41 4.66 -6.29 4.66
N ILE A 42 4.92 -7.53 5.10
CA ILE A 42 5.72 -8.50 4.35
C ILE A 42 5.11 -8.77 2.96
N ARG A 43 3.80 -8.94 2.87
CA ARG A 43 3.13 -9.16 1.57
C ARG A 43 3.18 -7.93 0.67
N GLY A 44 3.06 -6.73 1.25
CA GLY A 44 3.24 -5.48 0.52
C GLY A 44 4.64 -5.33 -0.06
N ILE A 45 5.67 -5.64 0.73
CA ILE A 45 7.08 -5.62 0.28
C ILE A 45 7.33 -6.71 -0.78
N ALA A 46 6.82 -7.92 -0.58
CA ALA A 46 6.94 -8.99 -1.57
C ALA A 46 6.27 -8.60 -2.91
N SER A 47 5.10 -7.95 -2.85
CA SER A 47 4.44 -7.44 -4.06
C SER A 47 5.28 -6.37 -4.76
N LEU A 48 5.89 -5.45 -4.01
CA LEU A 48 6.83 -4.46 -4.55
C LEU A 48 8.01 -5.12 -5.24
N PHE A 49 8.54 -6.19 -4.65
CA PHE A 49 9.65 -6.95 -5.23
C PHE A 49 9.24 -7.57 -6.57
N CYS A 50 8.06 -8.21 -6.63
CA CYS A 50 7.50 -8.73 -7.88
C CYS A 50 7.35 -7.62 -8.93
N LEU A 51 6.78 -6.46 -8.58
CA LEU A 51 6.61 -5.34 -9.51
C LEU A 51 7.95 -4.78 -9.99
N THR A 52 8.95 -4.70 -9.11
CA THR A 52 10.29 -4.22 -9.46
C THR A 52 10.97 -5.18 -10.43
N PHE A 53 10.86 -6.50 -10.18
CA PHE A 53 11.36 -7.52 -11.08
C PHE A 53 10.64 -7.51 -12.43
N ALA A 54 9.33 -7.25 -12.45
CA ALA A 54 8.57 -7.09 -13.70
C ALA A 54 9.14 -5.95 -14.57
N VAL A 55 9.56 -4.85 -13.96
CA VAL A 55 10.15 -3.70 -14.67
C VAL A 55 11.60 -3.98 -15.10
N MET A 56 12.40 -4.63 -14.25
CA MET A 56 13.81 -4.93 -14.54
C MET A 56 13.99 -6.02 -15.59
N LEU A 57 13.19 -7.09 -15.53
CA LEU A 57 13.27 -8.24 -16.43
C LEU A 57 12.40 -8.04 -17.67
N ASN A 58 12.32 -6.82 -18.20
CA ASN A 58 11.57 -6.52 -19.42
C ASN A 58 12.23 -7.16 -20.66
N THR A 59 12.22 -8.50 -20.72
CA THR A 59 12.96 -9.34 -21.68
C THR A 59 12.11 -9.75 -22.88
N GLY A 60 10.84 -9.34 -22.96
CA GLY A 60 9.94 -9.66 -24.08
C GLY A 60 9.34 -11.07 -24.04
N ASP A 61 9.82 -11.97 -23.17
CA ASP A 61 9.40 -13.39 -23.11
C ASP A 61 8.12 -13.64 -22.29
N GLY A 62 7.30 -12.62 -22.03
CA GLY A 62 6.09 -12.74 -21.21
C GLY A 62 6.32 -12.90 -19.70
N SER A 63 7.57 -12.97 -19.24
CA SER A 63 7.99 -13.02 -17.83
C SER A 63 7.38 -11.88 -16.98
N ILE A 64 7.22 -10.69 -17.57
CA ILE A 64 6.59 -9.51 -16.97
C ILE A 64 5.18 -9.82 -16.46
N ILE A 65 4.38 -10.54 -17.25
CA ILE A 65 2.99 -10.86 -16.91
C ILE A 65 2.96 -11.74 -15.66
N VAL A 66 3.87 -12.71 -15.55
CA VAL A 66 3.96 -13.60 -14.39
C VAL A 66 4.21 -12.79 -13.11
N TRP A 67 5.13 -11.83 -13.16
CA TRP A 67 5.45 -10.98 -12.02
C TRP A 67 4.30 -10.03 -11.62
N ILE A 68 3.59 -9.46 -12.60
CA ILE A 68 2.40 -8.64 -12.36
C ILE A 68 1.28 -9.48 -11.73
N VAL A 69 1.04 -10.68 -12.24
CA VAL A 69 0.02 -11.60 -11.70
C VAL A 69 0.40 -12.02 -10.27
N ALA A 70 1.66 -12.38 -10.02
CA ALA A 70 2.15 -12.72 -8.68
C ALA A 70 1.97 -11.56 -7.69
N ALA A 71 2.28 -10.33 -8.11
CA ALA A 71 2.00 -9.14 -7.32
C ALA A 71 0.49 -9.04 -7.00
N GLY A 72 -0.38 -9.16 -8.01
CA GLY A 72 -1.83 -9.13 -7.84
C GLY A 72 -2.35 -10.19 -6.85
N ILE A 73 -1.82 -11.41 -6.90
CA ILE A 73 -2.16 -12.48 -5.95
C ILE A 73 -1.79 -12.09 -4.51
N LEU A 74 -0.64 -11.44 -4.30
CA LEU A 74 -0.22 -11.00 -2.95
C LEU A 74 -1.14 -9.88 -2.40
N TRP A 75 -1.62 -8.98 -3.26
CA TRP A 75 -2.63 -7.98 -2.90
C TRP A 75 -3.95 -8.63 -2.53
N LEU A 76 -4.43 -9.56 -3.36
CA LEU A 76 -5.66 -10.32 -3.09
C LEU A 76 -5.55 -11.13 -1.80
N TRP A 77 -4.42 -11.79 -1.55
CA TRP A 77 -4.20 -12.50 -0.31
C TRP A 77 -4.24 -11.56 0.90
N THR A 78 -3.65 -10.37 0.78
CA THR A 78 -3.72 -9.37 1.86
C THR A 78 -5.17 -8.95 2.13
N PHE A 79 -5.94 -8.68 1.08
CA PHE A 79 -7.36 -8.40 1.18
C PHE A 79 -8.14 -9.52 1.90
N PHE A 80 -8.02 -10.76 1.44
CA PHE A 80 -8.74 -11.90 2.04
C PHE A 80 -8.32 -12.16 3.48
N ALA A 81 -7.04 -12.01 3.82
CA ALA A 81 -6.57 -12.20 5.18
C ALA A 81 -7.05 -11.10 6.13
N THR A 82 -7.14 -9.86 5.66
CA THR A 82 -7.73 -8.76 6.45
C THR A 82 -9.25 -8.92 6.56
N TRP A 83 -9.93 -9.31 5.48
CA TRP A 83 -11.37 -9.50 5.48
C TRP A 83 -11.81 -10.61 6.45
N THR A 84 -11.16 -11.77 6.40
CA THR A 84 -11.48 -12.91 7.28
C THR A 84 -11.26 -12.61 8.76
N ARG A 85 -10.40 -11.65 9.10
CA ARG A 85 -10.10 -11.24 10.48
C ARG A 85 -10.82 -9.97 10.93
N SER A 86 -11.52 -9.27 10.03
CA SER A 86 -12.19 -8.02 10.37
C SER A 86 -13.52 -7.88 9.63
N ASN A 87 -13.60 -6.98 8.64
CA ASN A 87 -14.73 -6.88 7.73
C ASN A 87 -14.27 -6.43 6.35
N ILE A 88 -15.18 -6.48 5.38
CA ILE A 88 -14.87 -6.17 3.98
C ILE A 88 -14.49 -4.69 3.77
N PHE A 89 -15.09 -3.76 4.52
CA PHE A 89 -14.80 -2.34 4.41
C PHE A 89 -13.39 -2.01 4.91
N ILE A 90 -13.00 -2.55 6.06
CA ILE A 90 -11.66 -2.43 6.64
C ILE A 90 -10.62 -3.06 5.71
N ALA A 91 -10.94 -4.20 5.10
CA ALA A 91 -10.06 -4.82 4.11
C ALA A 91 -9.85 -3.96 2.86
N LEU A 92 -10.92 -3.32 2.35
CA LEU A 92 -10.82 -2.37 1.24
C LEU A 92 -10.01 -1.12 1.62
N PHE A 93 -10.26 -0.54 2.80
CA PHE A 93 -9.48 0.60 3.28
C PHE A 93 -8.01 0.22 3.46
N SER A 94 -7.72 -0.96 4.02
CA SER A 94 -6.36 -1.47 4.19
C SER A 94 -5.61 -1.56 2.87
N LEU A 95 -6.25 -2.10 1.82
CA LEU A 95 -5.68 -2.11 0.46
C LEU A 95 -5.32 -0.69 -0.03
N ILE A 96 -6.21 0.28 0.16
CA ILE A 96 -5.97 1.67 -0.25
C ILE A 96 -4.75 2.22 0.50
N TYR A 97 -4.70 2.11 1.83
CA TYR A 97 -3.55 2.59 2.63
C TYR A 97 -2.24 1.92 2.24
N GLN A 98 -2.28 0.62 1.95
CA GLN A 98 -1.12 -0.14 1.53
C GLN A 98 -0.62 0.30 0.15
N LEU A 99 -1.52 0.69 -0.76
CA LEU A 99 -1.17 1.24 -2.08
C LEU A 99 -0.50 2.61 -1.95
N PHE A 100 -1.01 3.47 -1.06
CA PHE A 100 -0.34 4.73 -0.72
C PHE A 100 1.04 4.50 -0.07
N ALA A 101 1.17 3.52 0.83
CA ALA A 101 2.45 3.18 1.44
C ALA A 101 3.47 2.71 0.40
N VAL A 102 3.03 1.88 -0.55
CA VAL A 102 3.84 1.43 -1.69
C VAL A 102 4.32 2.61 -2.54
N LEU A 103 3.42 3.52 -2.93
CA LEU A 103 3.78 4.72 -3.69
C LEU A 103 4.76 5.63 -2.94
N PHE A 104 4.59 5.76 -1.62
CA PHE A 104 5.48 6.54 -0.78
C PHE A 104 6.90 5.93 -0.75
N VAL A 105 7.01 4.61 -0.57
CA VAL A 105 8.29 3.89 -0.59
C VAL A 105 8.99 4.06 -1.95
N LEU A 106 8.25 3.94 -3.06
CA LEU A 106 8.82 4.14 -4.40
C LEU A 106 9.34 5.57 -4.60
N LYS A 107 8.56 6.58 -4.21
CA LYS A 107 9.02 7.98 -4.28
C LYS A 107 10.23 8.24 -3.37
N ALA A 108 10.26 7.63 -2.19
CA ALA A 108 11.41 7.73 -1.29
C ALA A 108 12.66 7.11 -1.92
N TYR A 109 12.54 5.92 -2.52
CA TYR A 109 13.62 5.27 -3.26
C TYR A 109 14.14 6.15 -4.40
N ASP A 110 13.27 6.72 -5.23
CA ASP A 110 13.66 7.62 -6.32
C ASP A 110 14.32 8.92 -5.82
N SER A 111 13.88 9.43 -4.67
CA SER A 111 14.53 10.59 -4.04
C SER A 111 15.93 10.26 -3.53
N VAL A 112 16.15 9.06 -2.99
CA VAL A 112 17.45 8.61 -2.50
C VAL A 112 18.38 8.34 -3.67
N LYS A 113 17.91 7.62 -4.70
CA LYS A 113 18.68 7.32 -5.92
C LYS A 113 19.21 8.59 -6.59
N ARG A 114 18.37 9.62 -6.74
CA ARG A 114 18.76 10.92 -7.33
C ARG A 114 19.79 11.70 -6.52
N ARG A 115 19.93 11.43 -5.23
CA ARG A 115 20.96 12.07 -4.38
C ARG A 115 22.30 11.33 -4.40
N LEU A 116 22.29 10.07 -4.87
CA LEU A 116 23.48 9.21 -4.93
C LEU A 116 24.09 9.14 -6.34
N SER A 117 23.38 9.59 -7.38
CA SER A 117 23.90 9.78 -8.75
C SER A 117 24.42 11.19 -8.95
#